data_AF-A0A519LRF0-F1
#
_entry.id   AF-A0A519LRF0-F1
#
_cell.length_a   1.000
_cell.length_b   1.000
_cell.length_c   1.000
_cell.angle_alpha   90.00
_cell.angle_beta   90.00
_cell.angle_gamma   90.00
#
_symmetry.space_group_name_H-M   'P 1'
#
loop_
_entity.id
_entity.type
_entity.pdbx_description
1 polymer ?
#
loop_
_entity_poly.entity_id
_entity_poly.type
_entity_poly.pdbx_seq_one_letter_code
_entity_poly.pdbx_strand_id
1 'polypeptide(L)' 'MSSSTIQPAELGFFSTLAASPSLSAAGREMGVSTAAVSKHLAQMERRLGVVLVNRSTRRMSLTPEGELLLEHARR' A
#
# COMPACT_ATOMS: atom_id res chain seq x y z
N MET A 1 -2.65 -23.35 -5.47
CA MET A 1 -1.66 -22.27 -5.25
C MET A 1 -2.11 -21.09 -6.10
N SER A 2 -2.98 -20.23 -5.54
CA SER A 2 -3.42 -19.05 -6.27
C SER A 2 -2.23 -18.12 -6.42
N SER A 3 -1.76 -17.94 -7.66
CA SER A 3 -0.80 -16.89 -7.99
C SER A 3 -1.48 -15.55 -7.70
N SER A 4 -1.24 -14.97 -6.53
CA SER A 4 -1.62 -13.59 -6.24
C SER A 4 -0.69 -12.68 -7.03
N THR A 5 -0.95 -12.55 -8.34
CA THR A 5 -0.17 -11.70 -9.24
C THR A 5 -0.32 -10.25 -8.81
N ILE A 6 0.75 -9.61 -8.36
CA ILE A 6 0.75 -8.17 -8.12
C ILE A 6 0.44 -7.47 -9.45
N GLN A 7 -0.56 -6.59 -9.46
CA GLN A 7 -0.95 -5.86 -10.67
C GLN A 7 -0.06 -4.61 -10.82
N PRO A 8 0.30 -4.19 -12.05
CA PRO A 8 1.12 -2.99 -12.25
C PRO A 8 0.51 -1.72 -11.62
N ALA A 9 -0.82 -1.60 -11.65
CA ALA A 9 -1.53 -0.48 -11.01
C ALA A 9 -1.38 -0.46 -9.48
N GLU A 10 -1.23 -1.63 -8.86
CA GLU A 10 -1.02 -1.75 -7.41
C GLU A 10 0.40 -1.34 -7.01
N LEU A 11 1.41 -1.62 -7.85
CA LEU A 11 2.80 -1.17 -7.60
C LEU A 11 2.89 0.35 -7.60
N GLY A 12 2.25 1.01 -8.58
CA GLY A 12 2.19 2.47 -8.64
C GLY A 12 1.48 3.06 -7.42
N PHE A 13 0.29 2.54 -7.09
CA PHE A 13 -0.44 2.93 -5.89
C PHE A 13 0.40 2.76 -4.61
N PHE A 14 1.05 1.61 -4.45
CA PHE A 14 1.81 1.30 -3.26
C PHE A 14 3.10 2.12 -3.14
N SER A 15 3.77 2.40 -4.25
CA SER A 15 4.94 3.29 -4.28
C SER A 15 4.58 4.70 -3.78
N THR A 16 3.49 5.28 -4.29
CA THR A 16 2.99 6.58 -3.81
C THR A 16 2.58 6.52 -2.33
N LEU A 17 1.89 5.45 -1.94
CA LEU A 17 1.48 5.23 -0.56
C LEU A 17 2.69 5.16 0.40
N ALA A 18 3.75 4.47 0.02
CA ALA A 18 4.96 4.29 0.80
C ALA A 18 5.85 5.55 0.86
N ALA A 19 5.77 6.42 -0.16
CA ALA A 19 6.44 7.72 -0.14
C ALA A 19 5.73 8.74 0.76
N SER A 20 4.46 8.49 1.09
CA SER A 20 3.62 9.38 1.88
C SER A 20 3.75 9.13 3.40
N PRO A 21 3.76 10.19 4.23
CA PRO A 21 3.88 10.06 5.70
C PRO A 21 2.61 9.54 6.38
N SER A 22 1.47 9.50 5.67
CA SER A 22 0.20 8.99 6.18
C SER A 22 -0.76 8.64 5.03
N LEU A 23 -1.80 7.83 5.31
CA LEU A 23 -2.86 7.51 4.35
C LEU A 23 -3.59 8.77 3.83
N SER A 24 -3.73 9.79 4.67
CA SER A 24 -4.36 11.06 4.26
C SER A 24 -3.48 11.88 3.34
N ALA A 25 -2.16 11.87 3.55
CA ALA A 25 -1.22 12.51 2.62
C ALA A 25 -1.23 11.78 1.27
N ALA A 26 -1.21 10.44 1.29
CA ALA A 26 -1.27 9.61 0.10
C ALA A 26 -2.58 9.86 -0.69
N GLY A 27 -3.71 9.95 0.01
CA GLY A 27 -5.00 10.28 -0.63
C GLY A 27 -4.98 11.63 -1.32
N ARG A 28 -4.41 12.66 -0.67
CA ARG A 28 -4.26 13.99 -1.28
C ARG A 28 -3.37 13.95 -2.52
N GLU A 29 -2.27 13.21 -2.48
CA GLU A 29 -1.33 13.07 -3.61
C GLU A 29 -1.99 12.32 -4.80
N MET A 30 -2.79 11.29 -4.51
CA MET A 30 -3.49 10.51 -5.53
C MET A 30 -4.83 11.10 -5.97
N GLY A 31 -5.27 12.23 -5.39
CA GLY A 31 -6.58 12.83 -5.70
C GLY A 31 -7.79 12.01 -5.24
N VAL A 32 -7.63 11.16 -4.23
CA VAL A 32 -8.69 10.28 -3.70
C VAL A 32 -8.88 10.45 -2.20
N SER A 33 -10.02 9.99 -1.67
CA SER A 33 -10.26 10.06 -0.22
C SER A 33 -9.37 9.08 0.55
N THR A 34 -9.02 9.43 1.79
CA THR A 34 -8.30 8.51 2.71
C THR A 34 -8.99 7.15 2.85
N ALA A 35 -10.33 7.14 2.81
CA ALA A 35 -11.12 5.92 2.86
C ALA A 35 -10.92 5.05 1.59
N ALA A 36 -10.82 5.67 0.41
CA ALA A 36 -10.52 4.97 -0.84
C ALA A 36 -9.12 4.34 -0.80
N VAL A 37 -8.11 5.09 -0.33
CA VAL A 37 -6.74 4.55 -0.13
C VAL A 37 -6.75 3.38 0.84
N SER A 38 -7.38 3.53 2.00
CA SER A 38 -7.51 2.49 3.02
C SER A 38 -8.16 1.22 2.48
N LYS A 39 -9.23 1.37 1.69
CA LYS A 39 -9.97 0.27 1.06
C LYS A 39 -9.12 -0.44 0.02
N HIS A 40 -8.41 0.30 -0.83
CA HIS A 40 -7.55 -0.28 -1.86
C HIS A 40 -6.38 -1.06 -1.22
N LEU A 41 -5.71 -0.46 -0.23
CA LEU A 41 -4.67 -1.14 0.55
C LEU A 41 -5.21 -2.42 1.20
N ALA A 42 -6.37 -2.37 1.86
CA ALA A 42 -6.96 -3.55 2.50
C ALA A 42 -7.34 -4.65 1.49
N GLN A 43 -7.78 -4.30 0.28
CA GLN A 43 -8.04 -5.29 -0.77
C GLN A 43 -6.75 -5.95 -1.25
N MET A 44 -5.69 -5.17 -1.43
CA MET A 44 -4.38 -5.66 -1.82
C MET A 44 -3.79 -6.60 -0.75
N GLU A 45 -3.81 -6.17 0.52
CA GLU A 45 -3.39 -6.98 1.67
C GLU A 45 -4.19 -8.30 1.76
N ARG A 46 -5.52 -8.25 1.60
CA ARG A 46 -6.37 -9.46 1.60
C ARG A 46 -6.07 -10.42 0.46
N ARG A 47 -5.73 -9.89 -0.72
CA ARG A 47 -5.44 -10.70 -1.91
C ARG A 47 -4.05 -11.33 -1.85
N LEU A 48 -3.09 -10.60 -1.29
CA LEU A 48 -1.73 -11.10 -1.05
C LEU A 48 -1.64 -11.98 0.20
N GLY A 49 -2.62 -11.88 1.11
CA GLY A 49 -2.64 -12.63 2.37
C GLY A 49 -1.63 -12.13 3.40
N VAL A 50 -1.12 -10.91 3.21
CA VAL A 50 -0.10 -10.29 4.07
C VAL A 50 -0.49 -8.87 4.42
N VAL A 51 -0.03 -8.38 5.57
CA VAL A 51 -0.14 -6.97 5.93
C VAL A 51 1.06 -6.26 5.32
N LEU A 52 0.84 -5.14 4.64
CA LEU A 52 1.90 -4.36 3.98
C LEU A 52 2.24 -3.10 4.76
N VAL A 53 1.27 -2.60 5.54
CA VAL A 53 1.40 -1.34 6.27
C VAL A 53 0.88 -1.50 7.69
N ASN A 54 1.75 -1.19 8.64
CA ASN A 54 1.37 -1.01 10.03
C ASN A 54 0.76 0.38 10.22
N ARG A 55 -0.54 0.39 10.53
CA ARG A 55 -1.30 1.61 10.82
C ARG A 55 -1.35 1.80 12.34
N SER A 56 -0.39 2.54 12.89
CA SER A 56 -0.58 3.08 14.24
C SER A 56 -1.39 4.37 14.16
N THR A 57 -2.15 4.70 15.22
CA THR A 57 -3.00 5.90 15.29
C THR A 57 -2.25 7.22 15.11
N ARG A 58 -0.90 7.20 15.10
CA ARG A 58 -0.05 8.39 14.97
C ARG A 58 0.95 8.32 13.82
N ARG A 59 1.28 7.12 13.33
CA ARG A 59 2.30 6.92 12.29
C ARG A 59 1.97 5.70 11.43
N MET A 60 2.23 5.86 10.14
CA MET A 60 2.25 4.78 9.17
C MET A 60 3.69 4.25 9.07
N SER A 61 3.87 2.94 9.09
CA SER A 61 5.15 2.29 8.77
C SER A 61 4.93 1.06 7.90
N LEU A 62 5.91 0.71 7.08
CA LEU A 62 5.87 -0.52 6.29
C LEU A 62 6.11 -1.74 7.18
N THR A 63 5.51 -2.86 6.82
CA THR A 63 5.92 -4.18 7.31
C THR A 63 7.12 -4.67 6.48
N PRO A 64 7.83 -5.73 6.91
CA PRO A 64 8.85 -6.37 6.08
C PRO A 64 8.33 -6.76 4.68
N GLU A 65 7.10 -7.27 4.59
CA GLU A 65 6.44 -7.61 3.33
C GLU A 65 6.16 -6.36 2.49
N GLY A 66 5.78 -5.26 3.13
CA GLY A 66 5.62 -3.96 2.47
C GLY A 66 6.94 -3.42 1.93
N GLU A 67 8.05 -3.55 2.66
CA GLU A 67 9.36 -3.15 2.16
C GLU A 67 9.79 -3.94 0.94
N LEU A 68 9.58 -5.27 0.95
CA LEU A 68 9.83 -6.12 -0.21
C LEU A 68 8.98 -5.69 -1.40
N LEU A 69 7.69 -5.45 -1.21
CA LEU A 69 6.82 -5.00 -2.29
C LEU A 69 7.27 -3.65 -2.86
N LEU A 70 7.72 -2.74 -2.02
CA LEU A 70 8.25 -1.44 -2.44
C LEU A 70 9.54 -1.58 -3.26
N GLU A 71 10.43 -2.50 -2.87
CA GLU A 71 11.63 -2.80 -3.64
C GLU A 71 11.25 -3.31 -5.04
N HIS A 72 10.25 -4.19 -5.13
CA HIS A 72 9.73 -4.68 -6.41
C HIS A 72 9.05 -3.58 -7.23
N ALA A 73 8.38 -2.62 -6.58
CA ALA A 73 7.76 -1.47 -7.25
C ALA A 73 8.76 -0.45 -7.81
N ARG A 74 10.00 -0.45 -7.30
CA ARG A 74 11.08 0.47 -7.70
C ARG A 74 12.01 -0.11 -8.77
N ARG A 75 11.95 -1.42 -9.03
CA ARG A 75 12.71 -2.10 -10.08
C ARG A 75 11.98 -1.99 -11.42
#